data_AF-A0A850VUH2-F1
#
_entry.id   AF-A0A850VUH2-F1
#
_cell.length_a   1.000
_cell.length_b   1.000
_cell.length_c   1.000
_cell.angle_alpha   90.00
_cell.angle_beta   90.00
_cell.angle_gamma   90.00
#
_symmetry.space_group_name_H-M   'P 1'
#
loop_
_entity.id
_entity.type
_entity.pdbx_description
1 polymer ?
#
loop_
_entity_poly.entity_id
_entity_poly.type
_entity_poly.pdbx_seq_one_letter_code
_entity_poly.pdbx_strand_id
1 'polypeptide(L)'
;MAGPAALLVSIRHQAGALCTLRAAAAPHPPCSPPQPSHTQTFSASRSGPAWHSLGEEAEVSEPGVAQELKEERKAPGKCPKEGEESGDLSPLSPGDPRPERLAQPGLARRETLRETALRSKMSRLVEATSRLVQVEQTLLLPLLQQHPLSLHPKDSIEFRNICSRMALQREGQQFERDLHEAHQCLKTIIEKLIYSLAVFPSDSYIPVQSALRQILQNLLAM
;
A
#
# COMPACT_ATOMS: atom_id res chain seq x y z
N MET A 1 -4.23 30.14 -23.10
CA MET A 1 -4.02 30.56 -21.70
C MET A 1 -4.90 29.74 -20.79
N ALA A 2 -4.40 29.34 -19.62
CA ALA A 2 -5.20 28.69 -18.60
C ALA A 2 -5.85 29.77 -17.70
N GLY A 3 -7.17 29.68 -17.49
CA GLY A 3 -7.89 30.60 -16.59
C GLY A 3 -8.02 30.04 -15.16
N PRO A 4 -8.70 30.76 -14.25
CA PRO A 4 -8.98 30.30 -12.88
C PRO A 4 -9.60 28.89 -12.80
N ALA A 5 -10.39 28.49 -13.81
CA ALA A 5 -10.93 27.14 -13.94
C ALA A 5 -9.86 26.03 -13.89
N ALA A 6 -8.67 26.26 -14.46
CA ALA A 6 -7.57 25.29 -14.41
C ALA A 6 -6.97 25.15 -13.01
N LEU A 7 -6.92 26.24 -12.22
CA LEU A 7 -6.54 26.16 -10.81
C LEU A 7 -7.61 25.43 -10.00
N LEU A 8 -8.89 25.74 -10.21
CA LEU A 8 -9.99 25.06 -9.51
C LEU A 8 -9.99 23.55 -9.80
N VAL A 9 -9.60 23.12 -11.00
CA VAL A 9 -9.34 21.71 -11.32
C VAL A 9 -8.11 21.19 -10.56
N SER A 10 -6.98 21.91 -10.57
CA SER A 10 -5.77 21.55 -9.79
C SER A 10 -6.08 21.34 -8.30
N ILE A 11 -6.66 22.35 -7.64
CA ILE A 11 -7.06 22.33 -6.23
C ILE A 11 -7.96 21.13 -5.94
N ARG A 12 -8.95 20.82 -6.79
CA ARG A 12 -9.85 19.67 -6.59
C ARG A 12 -9.10 18.34 -6.67
N HIS A 13 -8.13 18.19 -7.57
CA HIS A 13 -7.34 16.96 -7.65
C HIS A 13 -6.35 16.83 -6.49
N GLN A 14 -5.67 17.92 -6.10
CA GLN A 14 -4.76 17.94 -4.94
C GLN A 14 -5.49 17.73 -3.60
N ALA A 15 -6.66 18.35 -3.40
CA ALA A 15 -7.49 18.13 -2.22
C ALA A 15 -8.00 16.68 -2.15
N GLY A 16 -8.40 16.10 -3.28
CA GLY A 16 -8.70 14.67 -3.39
C GLY A 16 -7.51 13.79 -3.01
N ALA A 17 -6.33 14.10 -3.55
CA ALA A 17 -5.07 13.43 -3.22
C ALA A 17 -4.73 13.53 -1.72
N LEU A 18 -4.93 14.70 -1.11
CA LEU A 18 -4.72 14.94 0.32
C LEU A 18 -5.65 14.11 1.21
N CYS A 19 -6.93 13.99 0.85
CA CYS A 19 -7.87 13.07 1.52
C CYS A 19 -7.39 11.61 1.42
N THR A 20 -6.95 11.19 0.23
CA THR A 20 -6.42 9.84 -0.02
C THR A 20 -5.12 9.57 0.74
N LEU A 21 -4.18 10.52 0.78
CA LEU A 21 -2.93 10.39 1.56
C LEU A 21 -3.20 10.33 3.07
N ARG A 22 -4.14 11.14 3.58
CA ARG A 22 -4.56 11.07 5.00
C ARG A 22 -5.18 9.71 5.35
N ALA A 23 -5.95 9.11 4.45
CA ALA A 23 -6.49 7.76 4.62
C ALA A 23 -5.41 6.66 4.51
N ALA A 24 -4.40 6.84 3.67
CA ALA A 24 -3.25 5.93 3.57
C ALA A 24 -2.27 6.04 4.75
N ALA A 25 -2.17 7.21 5.38
CA ALA A 25 -1.33 7.48 6.54
C ALA A 25 -1.99 7.10 7.89
N ALA A 26 -3.28 6.78 7.89
CA ALA A 26 -4.01 6.41 9.10
C ALA A 26 -3.53 5.04 9.64
N PRO A 27 -3.37 4.88 10.97
CA PRO A 27 -3.09 3.57 11.57
C PRO A 27 -4.17 2.55 11.19
N HIS A 28 -3.76 1.30 10.96
CA HIS A 28 -4.71 0.21 10.74
C HIS A 28 -5.57 0.00 12.00
N PRO A 29 -6.90 -0.22 11.87
CA PRO A 29 -7.63 -0.89 12.93
C PRO A 29 -7.02 -2.29 13.15
N PRO A 30 -7.02 -2.83 14.39
CA PRO A 30 -6.48 -4.16 14.64
C PRO A 30 -7.25 -5.19 13.81
N CYS A 31 -6.55 -5.90 12.91
CA CYS A 31 -7.17 -6.86 12.01
C CYS A 31 -7.94 -7.91 12.82
N SER A 32 -9.26 -7.96 12.65
CA SER A 32 -10.03 -9.13 13.04
C SER A 32 -9.47 -10.36 12.32
N PRO A 33 -9.21 -11.48 13.00
CA PRO A 33 -8.70 -12.67 12.34
C PRO A 33 -9.70 -13.14 11.28
N PRO A 34 -9.23 -13.67 10.13
CA PRO A 34 -10.13 -14.25 9.14
C PRO A 34 -10.94 -15.36 9.81
N GLN A 35 -12.28 -15.28 9.71
CA GLN A 35 -13.16 -16.34 10.16
C GLN A 35 -12.77 -17.64 9.43
N PRO A 36 -12.56 -18.77 10.14
CA PRO A 36 -12.26 -20.03 9.50
C PRO A 36 -13.45 -20.45 8.64
N SER A 37 -13.19 -20.83 7.39
CA SER A 37 -14.20 -21.27 6.44
C SER A 37 -15.07 -22.38 7.04
N HIS A 38 -16.40 -22.26 6.94
CA HIS A 38 -17.31 -23.31 7.35
C HIS A 38 -17.16 -24.53 6.43
N THR A 39 -16.37 -25.52 6.85
CA THR A 39 -16.25 -26.82 6.20
C THR A 39 -17.59 -27.55 6.28
N GLN A 40 -18.34 -27.53 5.18
CA GLN A 40 -19.62 -28.23 5.08
C GLN A 40 -19.38 -29.69 4.67
N THR A 41 -19.22 -30.56 5.66
CA THR A 41 -19.00 -32.00 5.45
C THR A 41 -20.26 -32.68 4.92
N PHE A 42 -20.09 -33.53 3.90
CA PHE A 42 -21.16 -34.22 3.17
C PHE A 42 -22.02 -35.14 4.06
N SER A 43 -23.29 -35.28 3.65
CA SER A 43 -24.02 -36.55 3.73
C SER A 43 -24.48 -36.94 2.33
N ALA A 44 -24.51 -38.24 2.01
CA ALA A 44 -24.72 -38.73 0.64
C ALA A 44 -25.91 -39.69 0.55
N SER A 45 -26.72 -39.57 -0.51
CA SER A 45 -27.66 -40.60 -0.94
C SER A 45 -28.13 -40.43 -2.40
N ARG A 46 -27.38 -41.07 -3.30
CA ARG A 46 -27.82 -41.83 -4.49
C ARG A 46 -29.26 -41.58 -5.02
N SER A 47 -29.37 -41.07 -6.25
CA SER A 47 -29.87 -41.85 -7.41
C SER A 47 -29.64 -41.14 -8.75
N GLY A 48 -29.49 -41.90 -9.83
CA GLY A 48 -29.59 -41.45 -11.23
C GLY A 48 -30.94 -41.88 -11.86
N PRO A 49 -31.07 -42.00 -13.21
CA PRO A 49 -30.00 -42.14 -14.21
C PRO A 49 -30.07 -41.24 -15.47
N ALA A 50 -29.07 -41.44 -16.32
CA ALA A 50 -28.74 -40.81 -17.60
C ALA A 50 -29.83 -40.69 -18.69
N TRP A 51 -29.59 -39.78 -19.64
CA TRP A 51 -29.72 -40.07 -21.08
C TRP A 51 -28.50 -39.59 -21.88
N HIS A 52 -28.18 -40.41 -22.89
CA HIS A 52 -27.22 -40.40 -24.01
C HIS A 52 -27.11 -39.08 -24.84
N SER A 53 -26.15 -38.87 -25.75
CA SER A 53 -24.78 -39.41 -26.04
C SER A 53 -24.18 -38.71 -27.28
N LEU A 54 -22.87 -38.91 -27.53
CA LEU A 54 -22.17 -38.92 -28.84
C LEU A 54 -21.81 -37.57 -29.51
N GLY A 55 -20.53 -37.43 -29.92
CA GLY A 55 -20.00 -36.23 -30.58
C GLY A 55 -18.47 -36.19 -30.82
N GLU A 56 -17.82 -37.34 -31.04
CA GLU A 56 -16.42 -37.48 -31.51
C GLU A 56 -16.32 -37.16 -33.03
N GLU A 57 -15.18 -36.93 -33.71
CA GLU A 57 -13.72 -36.92 -33.40
C GLU A 57 -13.13 -35.49 -33.71
N ALA A 58 -11.83 -35.12 -33.72
CA ALA A 58 -10.48 -35.66 -33.46
C ALA A 58 -9.57 -34.47 -32.98
N GLU A 59 -8.34 -34.54 -32.47
CA GLU A 59 -7.13 -35.40 -32.60
C GLU A 59 -6.14 -35.10 -33.78
N VAL A 60 -4.87 -35.50 -33.60
CA VAL A 60 -3.62 -35.29 -34.40
C VAL A 60 -2.92 -33.92 -34.21
N SER A 61 -1.64 -33.82 -33.77
CA SER A 61 -0.72 -34.81 -33.15
C SER A 61 0.46 -34.13 -32.40
N GLU A 62 0.94 -34.81 -31.35
CA GLU A 62 2.29 -34.73 -30.70
C GLU A 62 3.38 -35.39 -31.62
N PRO A 63 4.68 -35.67 -31.24
CA PRO A 63 5.33 -35.62 -29.92
C PRO A 63 6.75 -34.98 -29.83
N GLY A 64 7.33 -34.89 -28.60
CA GLY A 64 8.66 -34.29 -28.37
C GLY A 64 9.58 -34.75 -27.21
N VAL A 65 9.21 -35.76 -26.41
CA VAL A 65 10.11 -36.74 -25.71
C VAL A 65 11.37 -36.25 -24.93
N ALA A 66 11.22 -36.21 -23.58
CA ALA A 66 12.08 -36.86 -22.54
C ALA A 66 13.50 -36.29 -22.20
N GLN A 67 14.30 -36.78 -21.21
CA GLN A 67 14.31 -38.04 -20.41
C GLN A 67 15.12 -37.90 -19.08
N GLU A 68 14.85 -38.74 -18.05
CA GLU A 68 15.67 -39.08 -16.82
C GLU A 68 16.19 -37.93 -15.91
N LEU A 69 16.26 -37.97 -14.56
CA LEU A 69 15.95 -38.92 -13.48
C LEU A 69 16.68 -40.27 -13.48
N LYS A 70 17.85 -40.30 -12.81
CA LYS A 70 18.54 -41.53 -12.43
C LYS A 70 19.29 -41.44 -11.09
N GLU A 71 18.81 -42.30 -10.20
CA GLU A 71 19.38 -42.87 -8.99
C GLU A 71 20.83 -43.40 -9.13
N GLU A 72 21.68 -43.21 -8.10
CA GLU A 72 22.64 -44.24 -7.66
C GLU A 72 22.81 -44.22 -6.12
N ARG A 73 23.38 -45.28 -5.54
CA ARG A 73 23.25 -45.70 -4.13
C ARG A 73 24.60 -45.86 -3.43
N LYS A 74 24.63 -45.74 -2.09
CA LYS A 74 25.12 -46.82 -1.18
C LYS A 74 24.83 -46.57 0.31
N ALA A 75 24.79 -47.67 1.05
CA ALA A 75 24.66 -47.80 2.51
C ALA A 75 25.90 -48.60 3.03
N PRO A 76 25.98 -49.20 4.24
CA PRO A 76 25.10 -49.15 5.43
C PRO A 76 25.86 -48.99 6.78
N GLY A 77 25.17 -49.02 7.95
CA GLY A 77 25.83 -49.47 9.19
C GLY A 77 25.26 -49.10 10.58
N LYS A 78 24.69 -50.10 11.26
CA LYS A 78 24.72 -50.39 12.73
C LYS A 78 24.14 -49.41 13.78
N CYS A 79 23.39 -50.00 14.72
CA CYS A 79 23.16 -49.50 16.10
C CYS A 79 24.32 -49.94 17.04
N PRO A 80 24.42 -49.40 18.27
CA PRO A 80 23.66 -49.93 19.42
C PRO A 80 22.80 -48.84 20.11
N LYS A 81 21.81 -49.08 21.00
CA LYS A 81 21.44 -50.17 21.92
C LYS A 81 22.22 -50.27 23.25
N GLU A 82 21.88 -49.36 24.17
CA GLU A 82 21.87 -49.49 25.65
C GLU A 82 21.19 -48.22 26.22
N GLY A 83 20.45 -48.23 27.33
CA GLY A 83 19.97 -49.35 28.13
C GLY A 83 19.60 -48.92 29.56
N GLU A 84 18.35 -48.56 29.83
CA GLU A 84 17.85 -48.25 31.18
C GLU A 84 16.37 -48.66 31.36
N GLU A 85 15.90 -48.68 32.60
CA GLU A 85 15.00 -49.75 33.10
C GLU A 85 13.78 -49.26 33.91
N SER A 86 12.76 -50.13 34.02
CA SER A 86 11.76 -50.24 35.10
C SER A 86 10.90 -49.04 35.54
N GLY A 87 9.58 -49.17 35.29
CA GLY A 87 8.51 -48.63 36.15
C GLY A 87 7.93 -47.26 35.76
N ASP A 88 6.67 -46.93 36.06
CA ASP A 88 5.54 -47.74 36.57
C ASP A 88 4.21 -47.13 36.05
N LEU A 89 3.06 -47.80 36.21
CA LEU A 89 1.78 -47.41 35.60
C LEU A 89 0.70 -46.98 36.62
N SER A 90 0.05 -45.84 36.30
CA SER A 90 -1.28 -45.42 36.79
C SER A 90 -1.36 -44.81 38.21
N PRO A 91 -2.47 -44.11 38.58
CA PRO A 91 -3.26 -43.17 37.78
C PRO A 91 -3.67 -41.87 38.54
N LEU A 92 -4.19 -40.89 37.79
CA LEU A 92 -5.21 -39.89 38.15
C LEU A 92 -5.18 -39.19 39.54
N SER A 93 -5.05 -37.86 39.53
CA SER A 93 -5.73 -36.99 40.50
C SER A 93 -6.20 -35.69 39.83
N PRO A 94 -7.47 -35.25 40.00
CA PRO A 94 -7.98 -34.01 39.44
C PRO A 94 -7.99 -32.87 40.48
N GLY A 95 -7.33 -31.76 40.18
CA GLY A 95 -7.53 -30.50 40.91
C GLY A 95 -6.30 -29.62 41.04
N ASP A 96 -6.23 -28.59 40.21
CA ASP A 96 -5.92 -27.23 40.69
C ASP A 96 -6.43 -26.20 39.66
N PRO A 97 -6.90 -25.01 40.10
CA PRO A 97 -7.42 -24.01 39.19
C PRO A 97 -6.26 -23.36 38.43
N ARG A 98 -6.20 -23.61 37.12
CA ARG A 98 -5.27 -22.96 36.19
C ARG A 98 -5.33 -21.43 36.42
N PRO A 99 -4.22 -20.75 36.76
CA PRO A 99 -4.21 -19.30 36.89
C PRO A 99 -4.76 -18.66 35.63
N GLU A 100 -5.65 -17.68 35.81
CA GLU A 100 -6.29 -16.99 34.70
C GLU A 100 -5.21 -16.45 33.76
N ARG A 101 -5.26 -16.88 32.49
CA ARG A 101 -4.48 -16.23 31.44
C ARG A 101 -5.11 -14.87 31.16
N LEU A 102 -4.85 -13.92 32.06
CA LEU A 102 -5.00 -12.49 31.81
C LEU A 102 -4.49 -12.22 30.41
N ALA A 103 -5.39 -11.81 29.52
CA ALA A 103 -5.07 -11.60 28.12
C ALA A 103 -3.96 -10.55 28.06
N GLN A 104 -2.75 -10.96 27.63
CA GLN A 104 -1.63 -10.04 27.55
C GLN A 104 -2.04 -8.83 26.70
N PRO A 105 -1.88 -7.59 27.21
CA PRO A 105 -2.18 -6.39 26.44
C PRO A 105 -1.51 -6.48 25.07
N GLY A 106 -2.31 -6.39 24.01
CA GLY A 106 -1.93 -6.87 22.68
C GLY A 106 -0.57 -6.35 22.26
N LEU A 107 0.33 -7.27 21.87
CA LEU A 107 1.70 -6.96 21.46
C LEU A 107 1.72 -6.04 20.24
N ALA A 108 1.71 -4.72 20.49
CA ALA A 108 1.89 -3.71 19.49
C ALA A 108 3.24 -3.96 18.79
N ARG A 109 3.17 -4.37 17.52
CA ARG A 109 4.34 -4.69 16.70
C ARG A 109 5.29 -3.50 16.71
N ARG A 110 6.49 -3.67 17.28
CA ARG A 110 7.53 -2.64 17.25
C ARG A 110 7.85 -2.32 15.79
N GLU A 111 7.74 -1.05 15.46
CA GLU A 111 8.03 -0.54 14.12
C GLU A 111 9.52 -0.59 13.84
N THR A 112 9.86 -0.99 12.62
CA THR A 112 11.25 -0.92 12.13
C THR A 112 11.60 0.53 11.78
N LEU A 113 12.89 0.87 11.82
CA LEU A 113 13.37 2.20 11.40
C LEU A 113 12.92 2.57 9.98
N ARG A 114 12.74 1.58 9.10
CA ARG A 114 12.19 1.74 7.75
C ARG A 114 10.74 2.23 7.79
N GLU A 115 9.88 1.61 8.60
CA GLU A 115 8.48 2.00 8.73
C GLU A 115 8.34 3.39 9.37
N THR A 116 9.16 3.71 10.37
CA THR A 116 9.25 5.05 10.96
C THR A 116 9.67 6.10 9.93
N ALA A 117 10.67 5.81 9.10
CA ALA A 117 11.14 6.69 8.02
C ALA A 117 10.07 6.89 6.94
N LEU A 118 9.39 5.82 6.52
CA LEU A 118 8.29 5.88 5.55
C LEU A 118 7.10 6.68 6.08
N ARG A 119 6.72 6.52 7.36
CA ARG A 119 5.69 7.35 7.99
C ARG A 119 6.11 8.81 8.10
N SER A 120 7.38 9.09 8.44
CA SER A 120 7.93 10.46 8.46
C SER A 120 7.80 11.12 7.08
N LYS A 121 8.21 10.42 6.02
CA LYS A 121 8.09 10.89 4.63
C LYS A 121 6.63 11.07 4.19
N MET A 122 5.75 10.13 4.50
CA MET A 122 4.31 10.24 4.24
C MET A 122 3.68 11.45 4.96
N SER A 123 3.99 11.64 6.24
CA SER A 123 3.50 12.77 7.04
C SER A 123 3.93 14.12 6.46
N ARG A 124 5.19 14.23 6.04
CA ARG A 124 5.73 15.41 5.36
C ARG A 124 5.09 15.63 3.98
N LEU A 125 4.78 14.58 3.23
CA LEU A 125 4.05 14.67 1.96
C LEU A 125 2.60 15.17 2.18
N VAL A 126 1.92 14.67 3.21
CA VAL A 126 0.58 15.16 3.63
C VAL A 126 0.63 16.63 4.00
N GLU A 127 1.61 17.05 4.80
CA GLU A 127 1.79 18.44 5.23
C GLU A 127 2.11 19.37 4.04
N ALA A 128 3.06 18.99 3.17
CA ALA A 128 3.40 19.75 1.98
C ALA A 128 2.22 19.89 1.01
N THR A 129 1.44 18.81 0.81
CA THR A 129 0.21 18.84 0.01
C THR A 129 -0.86 19.73 0.66
N SER A 130 -1.02 19.66 1.98
CA SER A 130 -1.97 20.50 2.72
C SER A 130 -1.63 21.99 2.61
N ARG A 131 -0.35 22.34 2.71
CA ARG A 131 0.13 23.71 2.50
C ARG A 131 -0.02 24.17 1.05
N LEU A 132 0.24 23.30 0.07
CA LEU A 132 0.06 23.63 -1.35
C LEU A 132 -1.41 23.96 -1.64
N VAL A 133 -2.34 23.07 -1.25
CA VAL A 133 -3.79 23.30 -1.39
C VAL A 133 -4.22 24.59 -0.69
N GLN A 134 -3.68 24.88 0.50
CA GLN A 134 -3.95 26.13 1.21
C GLN A 134 -3.45 27.36 0.43
N VAL A 135 -2.20 27.36 -0.04
CA VAL A 135 -1.61 28.47 -0.82
C VAL A 135 -2.32 28.66 -2.15
N GLU A 136 -2.70 27.58 -2.84
CA GLU A 136 -3.49 27.64 -4.07
C GLU A 136 -4.86 28.30 -3.79
N GLN A 137 -5.53 27.95 -2.68
CA GLN A 137 -6.84 28.50 -2.33
C GLN A 137 -6.81 29.95 -1.81
N THR A 138 -5.90 30.29 -0.89
CA THR A 138 -5.94 31.56 -0.16
C THR A 138 -5.12 32.68 -0.80
N LEU A 139 -4.03 32.35 -1.51
CA LEU A 139 -3.11 33.34 -2.07
C LEU A 139 -3.13 33.35 -3.61
N LEU A 140 -3.12 32.18 -4.26
CA LEU A 140 -3.03 32.13 -5.73
C LEU A 140 -4.38 32.36 -6.41
N LEU A 141 -5.46 31.72 -5.95
CA LEU A 141 -6.80 31.82 -6.56
C LEU A 141 -7.33 33.27 -6.67
N PRO A 142 -7.19 34.15 -5.65
CA PRO A 142 -7.59 35.56 -5.79
C PRO A 142 -6.77 36.31 -6.86
N LEU A 143 -5.47 36.05 -6.96
CA LEU A 143 -4.61 36.71 -7.96
C LEU A 143 -4.94 36.27 -9.38
N LEU A 144 -5.33 35.01 -9.58
CA LEU A 144 -5.74 34.50 -10.91
C LEU A 144 -7.03 35.12 -11.43
N GLN A 145 -7.89 35.66 -10.56
CA GLN A 145 -9.08 36.40 -10.99
C GLN A 145 -8.69 37.72 -11.69
N GLN A 146 -7.50 38.25 -11.41
CA GLN A 146 -6.95 39.45 -12.07
C GLN A 146 -6.00 39.10 -13.22
N HIS A 147 -5.20 38.03 -13.09
CA HIS A 147 -4.12 37.69 -14.01
C HIS A 147 -4.06 36.17 -14.32
N PRO A 148 -4.45 35.72 -15.53
CA PRO A 148 -4.38 34.30 -15.89
C PRO A 148 -2.93 33.79 -16.03
N LEU A 149 -2.56 32.79 -15.23
CA LEU A 149 -1.26 32.10 -15.33
C LEU A 149 -1.38 30.78 -16.09
N SER A 150 -0.29 30.35 -16.74
CA SER A 150 -0.22 29.01 -17.35
C SER A 150 -0.12 27.95 -16.26
N LEU A 151 -1.19 27.18 -16.06
CA LEU A 151 -1.26 26.09 -15.08
C LEU A 151 -1.41 24.75 -15.78
N HIS A 152 -0.83 23.71 -15.17
CA HIS A 152 -0.72 22.39 -15.78
C HIS A 152 -1.48 21.32 -14.97
N PRO A 153 -2.84 21.30 -15.03
CA PRO A 153 -3.67 20.43 -14.18
C PRO A 153 -3.45 18.93 -14.40
N LYS A 154 -2.81 18.53 -15.52
CA LYS A 154 -2.36 17.14 -15.74
C LYS A 154 -1.54 16.63 -14.56
N ASP A 155 -0.64 17.45 -14.04
CA ASP A 155 0.31 17.05 -13.00
C ASP A 155 -0.42 16.78 -11.67
N SER A 156 -1.40 17.62 -11.32
CA SER A 156 -2.27 17.42 -10.16
C SER A 156 -3.18 16.19 -10.29
N ILE A 157 -3.59 15.83 -11.52
CA ILE A 157 -4.32 14.57 -11.82
C ILE A 157 -3.39 13.37 -11.61
N GLU A 158 -2.16 13.46 -12.14
CA GLU A 158 -1.12 12.42 -12.02
C GLU A 158 -0.77 12.17 -10.55
N PHE A 159 -0.50 13.24 -9.78
CA PHE A 159 -0.30 13.19 -8.33
C PHE A 159 -1.45 12.47 -7.61
N ARG A 160 -2.70 12.86 -7.87
CA ARG A 160 -3.89 12.19 -7.29
C ARG A 160 -3.95 10.70 -7.63
N ASN A 161 -3.60 10.33 -8.86
CA ASN A 161 -3.61 8.94 -9.30
C ASN A 161 -2.52 8.12 -8.57
N ILE A 162 -1.32 8.67 -8.38
CA ILE A 162 -0.26 8.03 -7.58
C ILE A 162 -0.72 7.84 -6.13
N CYS A 163 -1.26 8.88 -5.50
CA CYS A 163 -1.82 8.78 -4.14
C CYS A 163 -2.94 7.73 -4.04
N SER A 164 -3.74 7.56 -5.11
CA SER A 164 -4.76 6.52 -5.18
C SER A 164 -4.16 5.11 -5.24
N ARG A 165 -3.02 4.90 -5.91
CA ARG A 165 -2.27 3.62 -5.86
C ARG A 165 -1.74 3.35 -4.45
N MET A 166 -1.16 4.37 -3.80
CA MET A 166 -0.64 4.28 -2.41
C MET A 166 -1.71 3.92 -1.38
N ALA A 167 -2.95 4.39 -1.54
CA ALA A 167 -4.04 4.04 -0.62
C ALA A 167 -4.55 2.60 -0.78
N LEU A 168 -4.37 2.01 -1.97
CA LEU A 168 -4.68 0.59 -2.25
C LEU A 168 -3.54 -0.35 -1.83
N GLN A 169 -2.31 0.15 -1.73
CA GLN A 169 -1.10 -0.62 -1.42
C GLN A 169 -0.40 -0.01 -0.19
N ARG A 170 -0.77 -0.43 1.02
CA ARG A 170 -0.29 0.18 2.27
C ARG A 170 1.12 -0.25 2.69
N GLU A 171 1.63 -1.36 2.14
CA GLU A 171 2.92 -1.94 2.51
C GLU A 171 3.78 -2.34 1.28
N GLY A 172 5.09 -2.48 1.51
CA GLY A 172 6.02 -3.14 0.59
C GLY A 172 6.67 -2.22 -0.45
N GLN A 173 7.51 -2.83 -1.30
CA GLN A 173 8.38 -2.12 -2.24
C GLN A 173 7.64 -1.19 -3.20
N GLN A 174 6.39 -1.52 -3.56
CA GLN A 174 5.62 -0.71 -4.50
C GLN A 174 5.04 0.56 -3.84
N PHE A 175 4.55 0.47 -2.60
CA PHE A 175 4.21 1.65 -1.79
C PHE A 175 5.38 2.64 -1.67
N GLU A 176 6.60 2.13 -1.46
CA GLU A 176 7.81 2.96 -1.34
C GLU A 176 8.18 3.66 -2.65
N ARG A 177 7.95 2.99 -3.80
CA ARG A 177 8.10 3.58 -5.14
C ARG A 177 7.05 4.64 -5.40
N ASP A 178 5.77 4.34 -5.17
CA ASP A 178 4.67 5.29 -5.35
C ASP A 178 4.83 6.51 -4.42
N LEU A 179 5.31 6.32 -3.18
CA LEU A 179 5.65 7.41 -2.25
C LEU A 179 6.86 8.25 -2.72
N HIS A 180 7.79 7.68 -3.49
CA HIS A 180 8.84 8.44 -4.17
C HIS A 180 8.29 9.19 -5.40
N GLU A 181 7.45 8.55 -6.21
CA GLU A 181 6.84 9.13 -7.40
C GLU A 181 5.93 10.32 -7.05
N ALA A 182 5.08 10.18 -6.02
CA ALA A 182 4.24 11.24 -5.50
C ALA A 182 5.07 12.43 -4.98
N HIS A 183 6.22 12.17 -4.36
CA HIS A 183 7.16 13.19 -3.93
C HIS A 183 7.75 13.98 -5.11
N GLN A 184 8.24 13.30 -6.16
CA GLN A 184 8.77 13.99 -7.35
C GLN A 184 7.68 14.73 -8.14
N CYS A 185 6.47 14.16 -8.19
CA CYS A 185 5.31 14.78 -8.82
C CYS A 185 4.91 16.08 -8.08
N LEU A 186 4.78 16.05 -6.75
CA LEU A 186 4.49 17.24 -5.95
C LEU A 186 5.58 18.31 -6.07
N LYS A 187 6.86 17.89 -6.05
CA LYS A 187 8.00 18.77 -6.32
C LYS A 187 7.86 19.48 -7.67
N THR A 188 7.58 18.72 -8.73
CA THR A 188 7.43 19.24 -10.11
C THR A 188 6.25 20.22 -10.23
N ILE A 189 5.13 19.97 -9.55
CA ILE A 189 3.99 20.91 -9.47
C ILE A 189 4.45 22.24 -8.86
N ILE A 190 5.13 22.21 -7.71
CA ILE A 190 5.60 23.40 -7.01
C ILE A 190 6.64 24.17 -7.84
N GLU A 191 7.59 23.47 -8.47
CA GLU A 191 8.60 24.08 -9.34
C GLU A 191 7.96 24.77 -10.57
N LYS A 192 6.96 24.14 -11.22
CA LYS A 192 6.21 24.74 -12.32
C LYS A 192 5.36 25.94 -11.90
N LEU A 193 4.78 25.91 -10.69
CA LEU A 193 4.06 27.06 -10.12
C LEU A 193 5.02 28.23 -9.86
N ILE A 194 6.17 27.99 -9.23
CA ILE A 194 7.20 29.03 -8.99
C ILE A 194 7.71 29.60 -10.32
N TYR A 195 7.97 28.76 -11.33
CA TYR A 195 8.39 29.21 -12.65
C TYR A 195 7.30 30.08 -13.33
N SER A 196 6.05 29.63 -13.32
CA SER A 196 4.93 30.36 -13.92
C SER A 196 4.67 31.71 -13.24
N LEU A 197 4.93 31.81 -11.92
CA LEU A 197 4.88 33.06 -11.16
C LEU A 197 6.10 33.96 -11.42
N ALA A 198 7.28 33.40 -11.74
CA ALA A 198 8.49 34.17 -12.02
C ALA A 198 8.46 34.89 -13.38
N VAL A 199 7.62 34.42 -14.32
CA VAL A 199 7.38 35.08 -15.62
C VAL A 199 6.67 36.43 -15.46
N PHE A 200 5.94 36.65 -14.36
CA PHE A 200 5.17 37.86 -14.09
C PHE A 200 5.74 38.61 -12.88
N PRO A 201 6.70 39.54 -13.07
CA PRO A 201 7.22 40.36 -11.98
C PRO A 201 6.13 41.33 -11.50
N SER A 202 5.49 41.00 -10.37
CA SER A 202 4.54 41.86 -9.67
C SER A 202 4.58 41.55 -8.19
N ASP A 203 4.59 42.57 -7.33
CA ASP A 203 4.84 42.41 -5.89
C ASP A 203 3.76 41.56 -5.18
N SER A 204 2.55 41.54 -5.75
CA SER A 204 1.44 40.68 -5.35
C SER A 204 1.76 39.18 -5.37
N TYR A 205 2.72 38.73 -6.19
CA TYR A 205 3.16 37.34 -6.24
C TYR A 205 4.26 36.99 -5.23
N ILE A 206 4.93 37.97 -4.61
CA ILE A 206 6.04 37.72 -3.68
C ILE A 206 5.60 36.83 -2.50
N PRO A 207 4.44 37.03 -1.85
CA PRO A 207 3.96 36.13 -0.79
C PRO A 207 3.72 34.69 -1.29
N VAL A 208 3.18 34.53 -2.51
CA VAL A 208 2.92 33.21 -3.11
C VAL A 208 4.23 32.49 -3.43
N GLN A 209 5.17 33.16 -4.10
CA GLN A 209 6.47 32.60 -4.41
C GLN A 209 7.24 32.23 -3.14
N SER A 210 7.19 33.06 -2.10
CA SER A 210 7.81 32.78 -0.80
C SER A 210 7.20 31.52 -0.16
N ALA A 211 5.87 31.43 -0.09
CA ALA A 211 5.17 30.27 0.47
C ALA A 211 5.46 28.97 -0.32
N LEU A 212 5.43 29.02 -1.65
CA LEU A 212 5.78 27.86 -2.51
C LEU A 212 7.24 27.44 -2.34
N ARG A 213 8.18 28.39 -2.25
CA ARG A 213 9.61 28.10 -1.98
C ARG A 213 9.79 27.46 -0.60
N GLN A 214 9.03 27.88 0.42
CA GLN A 214 9.06 27.25 1.74
C GLN A 214 8.51 25.81 1.71
N ILE A 215 7.43 25.55 0.97
CA ILE A 215 6.90 24.18 0.79
C ILE A 215 7.94 23.32 0.07
N LEU A 216 8.59 23.83 -0.99
CA LEU A 216 9.65 23.13 -1.71
C LEU A 216 10.87 22.81 -0.83
N GLN A 217 11.33 23.76 0.00
CA GLN A 217 12.41 23.51 0.96
C GLN A 217 12.03 22.43 1.99
N ASN A 218 10.82 22.49 2.54
CA ASN A 218 10.33 21.48 3.49
C ASN A 218 10.21 20.09 2.85
N LEU A 219 9.92 20.03 1.54
CA LEU A 219 9.82 18.81 0.76
C LEU A 219 11.20 18.22 0.41
N LEU A 220 12.19 19.08 0.11
CA LEU A 220 13.58 18.68 -0.19
C LEU A 220 14.39 18.28 1.06
N ALA A 221 13.91 18.58 2.27
CA ALA A 221 14.51 18.16 3.54
C ALA A 221 14.07 16.73 3.95
N MET A 222 14.16 15.77 3.02
CA MET A 222 13.69 14.38 3.15
C MET A 222 14.60 13.35 2.48
#